data_AF-A0A7X0F6B5-F1
#
_entry.id   AF-A0A7X0F6B5-F1
#
_cell.length_a   1.000
_cell.length_b   1.000
_cell.length_c   1.000
_cell.angle_alpha   90.00
_cell.angle_beta   90.00
_cell.angle_gamma   90.00
#
_symmetry.space_group_name_H-M   'P 1'
#
loop_
_entity.id
_entity.type
_entity.pdbx_description
1 polymer ?
#
loop_
_entity_poly.entity_id
_entity_poly.type
_entity_poly.pdbx_seq_one_letter_code
_entity_poly.pdbx_strand_id
1 'polypeptide(L)'
;MATLTIRNVPEDVKQALRVKAAQNGNSLEEALRQILADEVAAPHAAASRINAEEIMRRAAELESDEPTDSRYKYYSQKELSDAISGEYEGL
;
A
#
# COMPACT_ATOMS: atom_id res chain seq x y z
N MET A 1 -29.45 -10.29 -8.63
CA MET A 1 -29.62 -8.96 -8.02
C MET A 1 -29.38 -9.10 -6.53
N ALA A 2 -28.29 -8.53 -6.03
CA ALA A 2 -28.07 -8.45 -4.59
C ALA A 2 -28.68 -7.13 -4.09
N THR A 3 -29.36 -7.18 -2.94
CA THR A 3 -29.92 -5.98 -2.30
C THR A 3 -29.20 -5.74 -0.99
N LEU A 4 -28.65 -4.54 -0.80
CA LEU A 4 -27.99 -4.11 0.44
C LEU A 4 -28.91 -3.11 1.14
N THR A 5 -29.23 -3.35 2.42
CA THR A 5 -29.98 -2.40 3.25
C THR A 5 -29.08 -1.84 4.34
N ILE A 6 -28.83 -0.53 4.31
CA ILE A 6 -28.04 0.17 5.32
C ILE A 6 -29.00 0.93 6.23
N ARG A 7 -28.97 0.64 7.54
CA ARG A 7 -29.83 1.28 8.55
C ARG A 7 -29.02 2.32 9.33
N ASN A 8 -29.72 3.26 9.95
CA ASN A 8 -29.14 4.29 10.84
C ASN A 8 -28.03 5.14 10.17
N VAL A 9 -28.18 5.44 8.89
CA VAL A 9 -27.26 6.36 8.20
C VAL A 9 -27.49 7.77 8.72
N PRO A 10 -26.44 8.48 9.17
CA PRO A 10 -26.55 9.87 9.61
C PRO A 10 -27.14 10.77 8.51
N GLU A 11 -27.91 11.78 8.89
CA GLU A 11 -28.60 12.67 7.95
C GLU A 11 -27.61 13.49 7.11
N ASP A 12 -26.49 13.91 7.71
CA ASP A 12 -25.40 14.61 7.02
C ASP A 12 -24.79 13.74 5.91
N VAL A 13 -24.57 12.45 6.16
CA VAL A 13 -24.07 11.48 5.17
C VAL A 13 -25.08 11.29 4.04
N LYS A 14 -26.38 11.17 4.35
CA LYS A 14 -27.43 11.07 3.31
C LYS A 14 -27.44 12.29 2.42
N GLN A 15 -27.31 13.48 3.00
CA GLN A 15 -27.30 14.73 2.24
C GLN A 15 -26.06 14.85 1.36
N ALA A 16 -24.88 14.50 1.88
CA ALA A 16 -23.64 14.48 1.13
C ALA A 16 -23.72 13.50 -0.07
N LEU A 17 -24.27 12.30 0.16
CA LEU A 17 -24.50 11.31 -0.90
C LEU A 17 -25.45 11.83 -1.98
N ARG A 18 -26.54 12.49 -1.60
CA ARG A 18 -27.47 13.12 -2.56
C ARG A 18 -26.79 14.18 -3.42
N VAL A 19 -25.98 15.05 -2.80
CA VAL A 19 -25.27 16.10 -3.52
C VAL A 19 -24.26 15.48 -4.50
N LYS A 20 -23.47 14.50 -4.05
CA LYS A 20 -22.50 13.79 -4.89
C LYS A 20 -23.18 13.06 -6.06
N ALA A 21 -24.33 12.45 -5.82
CA ALA A 21 -25.12 11.79 -6.88
C ALA A 21 -25.63 12.81 -7.92
N ALA A 22 -26.20 13.94 -7.45
CA ALA A 22 -26.71 14.99 -8.33
C ALA A 22 -25.61 15.65 -9.18
N GLN A 23 -24.42 15.86 -8.61
CA GLN A 23 -23.26 16.41 -9.32
C GLN A 23 -22.83 15.53 -10.50
N ASN A 24 -22.94 14.21 -10.34
CA ASN A 24 -22.57 13.22 -11.36
C ASN A 24 -23.73 12.83 -12.28
N GLY A 25 -24.94 13.42 -12.10
CA GLY A 25 -26.13 13.06 -12.86
C GLY A 25 -26.68 11.66 -12.57
N ASN A 26 -26.27 11.06 -11.46
CA ASN A 26 -26.58 9.68 -11.10
C ASN A 26 -27.71 9.59 -10.08
N SER A 27 -28.39 8.45 -10.03
CA SER A 27 -29.26 8.13 -8.90
C SER A 27 -28.42 7.90 -7.65
N LEU A 28 -29.04 8.02 -6.47
CA LEU A 28 -28.35 7.76 -5.21
C LEU A 28 -27.86 6.31 -5.10
N GLU A 29 -28.63 5.37 -5.64
CA GLU A 29 -28.23 3.95 -5.70
C GLU A 29 -27.00 3.76 -6.59
N GLU A 30 -26.97 4.37 -7.77
CA GLU A 30 -25.84 4.25 -8.70
C GLU A 30 -24.57 4.89 -8.11
N ALA A 31 -24.70 6.08 -7.51
CA ALA A 31 -23.60 6.73 -6.82
C ALA A 31 -23.05 5.87 -5.67
N LEU A 32 -23.93 5.23 -4.89
CA LEU A 32 -23.52 4.33 -3.82
C LEU A 32 -22.82 3.08 -4.36
N ARG A 33 -23.33 2.52 -5.47
CA ARG A 33 -22.72 1.37 -6.14
C ARG A 33 -21.31 1.70 -6.64
N GLN A 34 -21.13 2.88 -7.25
CA GLN A 34 -19.82 3.34 -7.70
C GLN A 34 -18.85 3.53 -6.54
N ILE A 35 -19.28 4.15 -5.43
CA ILE A 35 -18.44 4.31 -4.24
C ILE A 35 -18.02 2.95 -3.69
N LEU A 36 -18.95 2.00 -3.55
CA LEU A 36 -18.62 0.66 -3.07
C LEU A 36 -17.69 -0.08 -4.03
N ALA A 37 -17.90 0.05 -5.35
CA ALA A 37 -17.04 -0.55 -6.36
C ALA A 37 -15.63 0.04 -6.31
N ASP A 38 -15.50 1.35 -6.20
CA ASP A 38 -14.21 2.06 -6.12
C ASP A 38 -13.46 1.69 -4.84
N GLU A 39 -14.14 1.68 -3.69
CA GLU A 39 -13.53 1.30 -2.40
C GLU A 39 -13.09 -0.18 -2.36
N VAL A 40 -13.83 -1.08 -3.02
CA VAL A 40 -13.48 -2.51 -3.08
C VAL A 40 -12.44 -2.79 -4.16
N ALA A 41 -12.45 -2.05 -5.28
CA ALA A 41 -11.49 -2.19 -6.37
C ALA A 41 -10.17 -1.47 -6.07
N ALA A 42 -10.19 -0.45 -5.22
CA ALA A 42 -8.98 0.18 -4.72
C ALA A 42 -8.17 -0.91 -4.00
N PRO A 43 -6.97 -1.27 -4.49
CA PRO A 43 -6.12 -2.17 -3.75
C PRO A 43 -5.85 -1.48 -2.43
N HIS A 44 -6.35 -2.06 -1.34
CA HIS A 44 -6.05 -1.61 0.01
C HIS A 44 -4.53 -1.67 0.12
N ALA A 45 -3.86 -0.54 -0.05
CA ALA A 45 -2.41 -0.46 -0.12
C ALA A 45 -1.84 -0.62 1.30
N ALA A 46 -1.99 -1.82 1.85
CA ALA A 46 -1.53 -2.24 3.15
C ALA A 46 -0.70 -3.51 2.99
N ALA A 47 0.39 -3.41 2.23
CA ALA A 47 1.64 -4.15 2.38
C ALA A 47 2.60 -3.55 1.36
N SER A 48 3.77 -3.09 1.82
CA SER A 48 4.92 -2.60 1.05
C SER A 48 4.70 -2.44 -0.47
N ARG A 49 4.58 -1.19 -0.95
CA ARG A 49 4.55 -0.87 -2.40
C ARG A 49 5.87 -1.14 -3.13
N ILE A 50 6.75 -1.98 -2.56
CA ILE A 50 8.01 -2.32 -3.20
C ILE A 50 7.87 -3.72 -3.75
N ASN A 51 7.65 -3.81 -5.07
CA ASN A 51 7.68 -5.08 -5.78
C ASN A 51 9.13 -5.59 -5.83
N ALA A 52 9.31 -6.92 -5.95
CA ALA A 52 10.64 -7.53 -5.96
C ALA A 52 11.52 -6.98 -7.10
N GLU A 53 10.91 -6.65 -8.25
CA GLU A 53 11.60 -6.13 -9.43
C GLU A 53 12.20 -4.73 -9.19
N GLU A 54 11.50 -3.87 -8.44
CA GLU A 54 11.93 -2.53 -8.06
C GLU A 54 13.00 -2.58 -6.98
N ILE A 55 12.91 -3.53 -6.04
CA ILE A 55 14.00 -3.79 -5.08
C ILE A 55 15.27 -4.16 -5.86
N MET A 56 15.17 -5.12 -6.77
CA MET A 56 16.31 -5.58 -7.57
C MET A 56 16.86 -4.48 -8.49
N ARG A 57 16.00 -3.67 -9.10
CA ARG A 57 16.41 -2.53 -9.92
C ARG A 57 17.24 -1.54 -9.12
N ARG A 58 16.73 -1.11 -7.96
CA ARG A 58 17.43 -0.16 -7.09
C ARG A 58 18.70 -0.75 -6.51
N ALA A 59 18.71 -2.04 -6.16
CA ALA A 59 19.89 -2.72 -5.68
C ALA A 59 21.01 -2.78 -6.74
N ALA A 60 20.66 -2.96 -8.01
CA ALA A 60 21.63 -2.92 -9.11
C ALA A 60 22.26 -1.52 -9.30
N GLU A 61 21.51 -0.45 -9.03
CA GLU A 61 22.05 0.92 -9.05
C GLU A 61 23.04 1.18 -7.90
N LEU A 62 22.91 0.46 -6.80
CA LEU A 62 23.75 0.60 -5.60
C LEU A 62 24.95 -0.36 -5.57
N GLU A 63 25.11 -1.25 -6.57
CA GLU A 63 26.16 -2.28 -6.59
C GLU A 63 27.59 -1.69 -6.51
N SER A 64 27.76 -0.43 -6.91
CA SER A 64 29.05 0.29 -6.92
C SER A 64 29.22 1.31 -5.79
N ASP A 65 28.18 1.55 -4.97
CA ASP A 65 28.25 2.52 -3.88
C ASP A 65 28.99 1.93 -2.69
N GLU A 66 29.95 2.69 -2.13
CA GLU A 66 30.56 2.31 -0.87
C GLU A 66 29.49 2.30 0.24
N PRO A 67 29.51 1.32 1.16
CA PRO A 67 28.55 1.27 2.25
C PRO A 67 28.64 2.55 3.08
N THR A 68 27.49 3.17 3.33
CA THR A 68 27.40 4.41 4.10
C THR A 68 28.00 4.28 5.50
N ASP A 69 27.90 3.07 6.08
CA ASP A 69 28.52 2.74 7.36
C ASP A 69 29.82 1.96 7.12
N SER A 70 30.93 2.56 7.57
CA SER A 70 32.28 2.03 7.41
C SER A 70 32.48 0.66 8.06
N ARG A 71 31.64 0.28 9.02
CA ARG A 71 31.71 -1.04 9.70
C ARG A 71 31.55 -2.18 8.71
N TYR A 72 30.77 -1.99 7.65
CA TYR A 72 30.47 -3.03 6.66
C TYR A 72 31.40 -3.03 5.45
N LYS A 73 32.37 -2.11 5.39
CA LYS A 73 33.27 -1.92 4.24
C LYS A 73 34.05 -3.17 3.84
N TYR A 74 34.34 -4.04 4.82
CA TYR A 74 35.17 -5.23 4.63
C TYR A 74 34.43 -6.53 4.88
N TYR A 75 33.11 -6.48 5.06
CA TYR A 75 32.33 -7.69 5.30
C TYR A 75 32.21 -8.47 3.99
N SER A 76 32.49 -9.77 4.06
CA SER A 76 32.10 -10.69 2.99
C SER A 76 30.58 -10.75 2.89
N GLN A 77 30.07 -11.24 1.74
CA GLN A 77 28.63 -11.43 1.52
C GLN A 77 27.97 -12.26 2.63
N LYS A 78 28.70 -13.26 3.16
CA LYS A 78 28.22 -14.09 4.28
C LYS A 78 28.11 -13.29 5.58
N GLU A 79 29.15 -12.53 5.94
CA GLU A 79 29.15 -11.72 7.17
C GLU A 79 28.07 -10.62 7.15
N LEU A 80 27.80 -10.03 5.98
CA LEU A 80 26.67 -9.13 5.79
C LEU A 80 25.33 -9.83 6.03
N SER A 81 25.14 -11.01 5.45
CA SER A 81 23.92 -11.81 5.59
C SER A 81 23.64 -12.16 7.06
N ASP A 82 24.66 -12.62 7.78
CA ASP A 82 24.55 -13.02 9.18
C ASP A 82 24.28 -11.78 10.08
N ALA A 83 24.92 -10.64 9.79
CA ALA A 83 24.70 -9.38 10.52
C ALA A 83 23.29 -8.80 10.32
N ILE A 84 22.74 -8.87 9.10
CA ILE A 84 21.38 -8.40 8.78
C ILE A 84 20.33 -9.34 9.37
N SER A 85 20.59 -10.64 9.36
CA SER A 85 19.66 -11.65 9.89
C SER A 85 19.67 -11.73 11.43
N GLY A 86 20.59 -11.01 12.08
CA GLY A 86 20.73 -11.01 13.54
C GLY A 86 21.42 -12.25 14.10
N GLU A 87 22.04 -13.06 13.24
CA GLU A 87 22.74 -14.30 13.62
C GLU A 87 24.24 -14.08 13.93
N TYR A 88 24.72 -12.83 13.86
CA TYR A 88 26.10 -12.49 14.19
C TYR A 88 26.30 -12.33 15.70
N GLU A 89 26.42 -13.44 16.43
CA GLU A 89 27.10 -13.47 17.73
C GLU A 89 28.61 -13.38 17.48
N GLY A 90 29.18 -12.20 17.68
CA GLY A 90 30.60 -11.94 17.50
C GLY A 90 31.48 -12.80 18.42
N LEU A 91 32.57 -13.32 17.84
CA LEU A 91 33.80 -13.66 18.54
C LEU A 91 34.78 -12.50 18.42
#